data_AF-A0AAV0ZJS0-F1
#
_entry.id   AF-A0AAV0ZJS0-F1
#
_cell.length_a   1.000
_cell.length_b   1.000
_cell.length_c   1.000
_cell.angle_alpha   90.00
_cell.angle_beta   90.00
_cell.angle_gamma   90.00
#
_symmetry.space_group_name_H-M   'P 1'
#
loop_
_entity.id
_entity.type
_entity.pdbx_description
1 polymer ?
#
loop_
_entity_poly.entity_id
_entity_poly.type
_entity_poly.pdbx_seq_one_letter_code
_entity_poly.pdbx_strand_id
1 'polypeptide(L)'
;MDEKISSLIGLQTSSKFYKVESGLMTLLRNCLESETENSKSILSGYVDNFQSLDSEDAGWGCGWRNIQMLSSHLLARRPEAREVLFGGLGFVPDIPLLQIWLEVAWEKGFDAPGAAQLDHVVYGSKKWIGTTECAALLRSFTLRARVVDFGSCSYLEYFFHHRV
;
A
#
# COMPACT_ATOMS: atom_id res chain seq x y z
N MET A 1 17.88 -3.06 17.51
CA MET A 1 16.51 -3.31 17.02
C MET A 1 15.65 -3.47 18.25
N ASP A 2 14.56 -2.71 18.36
CA ASP A 2 13.68 -2.72 19.53
C ASP A 2 13.11 -4.13 19.76
N GLU A 3 13.07 -4.64 21.00
CA GLU A 3 12.61 -6.02 21.29
C GLU A 3 11.20 -6.28 20.76
N LYS A 4 10.34 -5.24 20.79
CA LYS A 4 9.00 -5.24 20.21
C LYS A 4 9.01 -5.47 18.69
N ILE A 5 9.95 -4.87 17.97
CA ILE A 5 10.09 -5.05 16.51
C ILE A 5 10.59 -6.46 16.20
N SER A 6 11.56 -6.97 16.95
CA SER A 6 12.06 -8.34 16.78
C SER A 6 10.95 -9.38 17.00
N SER A 7 10.11 -9.18 18.03
CA SER A 7 8.94 -10.03 18.28
C SER A 7 7.90 -9.95 17.15
N LEU A 8 7.61 -8.74 16.66
CA LEU A 8 6.70 -8.54 15.53
C LEU A 8 7.16 -9.29 14.28
N ILE A 9 8.46 -9.22 13.95
CA ILE A 9 9.04 -9.95 12.83
C ILE A 9 8.87 -11.47 13.00
N GLY A 10 9.04 -11.99 14.22
CA GLY A 10 8.86 -13.41 14.53
C GLY A 10 7.41 -13.90 14.39
N LEU A 11 6.42 -13.00 14.52
CA LEU A 11 5.00 -13.31 14.40
C LEU A 11 4.47 -13.15 12.96
N GLN A 12 5.32 -12.69 12.02
CA GLN A 12 4.87 -12.35 10.68
C GLN A 12 4.37 -13.52 9.83
N THR A 13 3.15 -13.38 9.34
CA THR A 13 2.48 -14.29 8.42
C THR A 13 2.36 -13.65 7.04
N SER A 14 2.72 -14.41 5.99
CA SER A 14 2.50 -13.95 4.62
C SER A 14 1.02 -13.94 4.30
N SER A 15 0.54 -12.83 3.77
CA SER A 15 -0.84 -12.75 3.30
C SER A 15 -1.02 -13.58 2.04
N LYS A 16 -2.21 -14.18 1.91
CA LYS A 16 -2.61 -14.95 0.73
C LYS A 16 -3.25 -14.01 -0.28
N PHE A 17 -2.94 -14.25 -1.56
CA PHE A 17 -3.53 -13.54 -2.69
C PHE A 17 -3.96 -14.53 -3.76
N TYR A 18 -4.83 -14.09 -4.66
CA TYR A 18 -5.27 -14.91 -5.77
C TYR A 18 -4.18 -14.95 -6.84
N LYS A 19 -3.59 -16.13 -7.06
CA LYS A 19 -2.55 -16.31 -8.07
C LYS A 19 -3.18 -16.54 -9.45
N VAL A 20 -2.99 -15.59 -10.35
CA VAL A 20 -3.37 -15.72 -11.76
C VAL A 20 -2.31 -16.56 -12.48
N GLU A 21 -2.73 -17.60 -13.18
CA GLU A 21 -1.86 -18.40 -14.05
C GLU A 21 -1.19 -17.49 -15.09
N SER A 22 0.12 -17.66 -15.35
CA SER A 22 0.99 -16.76 -16.14
C SER A 22 1.23 -15.34 -15.58
N GLY A 23 0.53 -14.96 -14.52
CA GLY A 23 0.68 -13.67 -13.82
C GLY A 23 -0.26 -12.58 -14.35
N LEU A 24 -0.92 -11.87 -13.42
CA LEU A 24 -1.94 -10.86 -13.73
C LEU A 24 -1.45 -9.79 -14.72
N MET A 25 -0.27 -9.24 -14.47
CA MET A 25 0.29 -8.18 -15.30
C MET A 25 0.72 -8.65 -16.69
N THR A 26 1.05 -9.95 -16.82
CA THR A 26 1.32 -10.58 -18.13
C THR A 26 0.02 -10.73 -18.91
N LEU A 27 -1.04 -11.23 -18.24
CA LEU A 27 -2.36 -11.36 -18.86
C LEU A 27 -2.87 -10.00 -19.36
N LEU A 28 -2.79 -8.97 -18.52
CA LEU A 28 -3.22 -7.62 -18.87
C LEU A 28 -2.41 -7.04 -20.05
N ARG A 29 -1.09 -7.28 -20.07
CA ARG A 29 -0.23 -6.90 -21.20
C ARG A 29 -0.72 -7.54 -22.50
N ASN A 30 -0.95 -8.85 -22.49
CA ASN A 30 -1.38 -9.58 -23.67
C ASN A 30 -2.74 -9.07 -24.20
N CYS A 31 -3.66 -8.73 -23.29
CA CYS A 31 -4.94 -8.12 -23.67
C CYS A 31 -4.73 -6.77 -24.36
N LEU A 32 -3.94 -5.87 -23.77
CA LEU A 32 -3.68 -4.55 -24.33
C LEU A 32 -2.94 -4.61 -25.67
N GLU A 33 -2.02 -5.56 -25.84
CA GLU A 33 -1.30 -5.78 -27.10
C GLU A 33 -2.18 -6.39 -28.20
N SER A 34 -3.33 -6.98 -27.85
CA SER A 34 -4.30 -7.53 -28.80
C SER A 34 -5.32 -6.51 -29.29
N GLU A 35 -5.38 -5.32 -28.70
CA GLU A 35 -6.28 -4.25 -29.12
C GLU A 35 -5.86 -3.70 -30.48
N THR A 36 -6.84 -3.46 -31.36
CA THR A 36 -6.62 -2.96 -32.73
C THR A 36 -6.56 -1.43 -32.81
N GLU A 37 -6.94 -0.75 -31.72
CA GLU A 37 -6.88 0.70 -31.62
C GLU A 37 -5.43 1.18 -31.47
N ASN A 38 -5.09 2.30 -32.10
CA ASN A 38 -3.77 2.92 -31.95
C ASN A 38 -3.69 3.69 -30.62
N SER A 39 -3.69 2.97 -29.51
CA SER A 39 -3.59 3.50 -28.15
C SER A 39 -2.19 3.28 -27.58
N LYS A 40 -1.78 4.12 -26.64
CA LYS A 40 -0.54 3.95 -25.88
C LYS A 40 -0.87 3.64 -24.44
N SER A 41 -0.55 2.42 -24.03
CA SER A 41 -0.78 1.92 -22.67
C SER A 41 0.54 1.83 -21.90
N ILE A 42 0.52 2.24 -20.63
CA ILE A 42 1.66 2.10 -19.71
C ILE A 42 1.18 1.25 -18.54
N LEU A 43 1.81 0.10 -18.37
CA LEU A 43 1.54 -0.80 -17.25
C LEU A 43 2.58 -0.61 -16.16
N SER A 44 2.14 -0.79 -14.91
CA SER A 44 3.08 -1.00 -13.81
C SER A 44 3.89 -2.29 -14.04
N GLY A 45 4.91 -2.49 -13.20
CA GLY A 45 5.63 -3.77 -13.15
C GLY A 45 4.78 -4.87 -12.50
N TYR A 46 5.46 -5.85 -11.90
CA TYR A 46 4.79 -6.93 -11.15
C TYR A 46 3.88 -6.39 -10.03
N VAL A 47 2.68 -6.95 -9.87
CA VAL A 47 1.75 -6.67 -8.77
C VAL A 47 0.95 -7.95 -8.47
N ASP A 48 0.84 -8.31 -7.19
CA ASP A 48 -0.09 -9.35 -6.73
C ASP A 48 -1.46 -8.74 -6.43
N ASN A 49 -2.55 -9.44 -6.77
CA ASN A 49 -3.92 -8.99 -6.49
C ASN A 49 -4.41 -9.48 -5.13
N PHE A 50 -4.47 -8.57 -4.16
CA PHE A 50 -5.07 -8.82 -2.85
C PHE A 50 -6.52 -8.33 -2.85
N GLN A 51 -7.45 -9.26 -2.79
CA GLN A 51 -8.88 -8.96 -2.71
C GLN A 51 -9.37 -9.04 -1.26
N SER A 52 -10.43 -8.28 -0.94
CA SER A 52 -11.12 -8.44 0.34
C SER A 52 -11.80 -9.80 0.44
N LEU A 53 -11.85 -10.32 1.67
CA LEU A 53 -12.50 -11.56 2.02
C LEU A 53 -13.73 -11.25 2.88
N ASP A 54 -14.87 -11.86 2.53
CA ASP A 54 -16.15 -11.62 3.22
C ASP A 54 -16.08 -11.90 4.73
N SER A 55 -15.28 -12.89 5.13
CA SER A 55 -15.08 -13.28 6.52
C SER A 55 -14.13 -12.39 7.31
N GLU A 56 -13.33 -11.55 6.64
CA GLU A 56 -12.24 -10.79 7.28
C GLU A 56 -12.47 -9.28 7.15
N ASP A 57 -12.47 -8.79 5.92
CA ASP A 57 -12.24 -7.37 5.63
C ASP A 57 -13.22 -6.74 4.65
N ALA A 58 -14.26 -7.47 4.22
CA ALA A 58 -15.32 -6.89 3.40
C ALA A 58 -15.99 -5.68 4.08
N GLY A 59 -16.12 -4.59 3.32
CA GLY A 59 -16.71 -3.33 3.77
C GLY A 59 -15.75 -2.37 4.49
N TRP A 60 -14.49 -2.75 4.74
CA TRP A 60 -13.54 -1.86 5.44
C TRP A 60 -12.07 -2.03 5.06
N GLY A 61 -11.71 -3.15 4.43
CA GLY A 61 -10.33 -3.59 4.18
C GLY A 61 -9.63 -2.96 2.99
N CYS A 62 -10.33 -2.21 2.14
CA CYS A 62 -9.81 -1.83 0.82
C CYS A 62 -8.49 -1.04 0.89
N GLY A 63 -8.34 -0.13 1.86
CA GLY A 63 -7.09 0.61 2.08
C GLY A 63 -5.92 -0.31 2.45
N TRP A 64 -6.18 -1.31 3.28
CA TRP A 64 -5.19 -2.32 3.68
C TRP A 64 -4.79 -3.22 2.50
N ARG A 65 -5.76 -3.69 1.71
CA ARG A 65 -5.51 -4.47 0.49
C ARG A 65 -4.72 -3.68 -0.55
N ASN A 66 -4.98 -2.38 -0.69
CA ASN A 66 -4.18 -1.50 -1.55
C ASN A 66 -2.72 -1.38 -1.08
N ILE A 67 -2.48 -1.28 0.24
CA ILE A 67 -1.13 -1.33 0.80
C ILE A 67 -0.44 -2.66 0.46
N GLN A 68 -1.16 -3.79 0.54
CA GLN A 68 -0.61 -5.10 0.18
C GLN A 68 -0.21 -5.16 -1.30
N MET A 69 -1.07 -4.70 -2.20
CA MET A 69 -0.77 -4.65 -3.64
C MET A 69 0.43 -3.75 -3.94
N LEU A 70 0.48 -2.54 -3.38
CA LEU A 70 1.63 -1.64 -3.56
C LEU A 70 2.92 -2.24 -2.99
N SER A 71 2.84 -2.88 -1.83
CA SER A 71 3.99 -3.54 -1.20
C SER A 71 4.51 -4.71 -2.03
N SER A 72 3.63 -5.51 -2.65
CA SER A 72 4.05 -6.61 -3.53
C SER A 72 4.89 -6.11 -4.71
N HIS A 73 4.51 -4.98 -5.30
CA HIS A 73 5.26 -4.34 -6.36
C HIS A 73 6.64 -3.90 -5.88
N LEU A 74 6.70 -3.20 -4.74
CA LEU A 74 7.94 -2.70 -4.17
C LEU A 74 8.91 -3.84 -3.82
N LEU A 75 8.42 -4.87 -3.14
CA LEU A 75 9.22 -6.05 -2.79
C LEU A 75 9.77 -6.77 -4.02
N ALA A 76 8.99 -6.84 -5.10
CA ALA A 76 9.40 -7.52 -6.34
C ALA A 76 10.36 -6.69 -7.21
N ARG A 77 10.34 -5.34 -7.11
CA ARG A 77 11.01 -4.46 -8.08
C ARG A 77 12.08 -3.55 -7.49
N ARG A 78 12.12 -3.39 -6.17
CA ARG A 78 13.05 -2.47 -5.49
C ARG A 78 13.83 -3.22 -4.41
N PRO A 79 15.08 -3.64 -4.69
CA PRO A 79 15.92 -4.34 -3.72
C PRO A 79 16.01 -3.59 -2.38
N GLU A 80 16.16 -2.27 -2.42
CA GLU A 80 16.22 -1.42 -1.22
C GLU A 80 14.92 -1.46 -0.40
N ALA A 81 13.76 -1.64 -1.04
CA ALA A 81 12.50 -1.80 -0.35
C ALA A 81 12.36 -3.21 0.25
N ARG A 82 12.88 -4.23 -0.44
CA ARG A 82 12.87 -5.63 0.02
C ARG A 82 13.67 -5.83 1.30
N GLU A 83 14.75 -5.08 1.48
CA GLU A 83 15.59 -5.15 2.68
C GLU A 83 14.94 -4.53 3.92
N VAL A 84 14.09 -3.52 3.74
CA VAL A 84 13.57 -2.71 4.87
C VAL A 84 12.10 -2.95 5.19
N LEU A 85 11.26 -3.24 4.19
CA LEU A 85 9.83 -3.41 4.40
C LEU A 85 9.55 -4.61 5.30
N PHE A 86 8.75 -4.38 6.33
CA PHE A 86 8.23 -5.42 7.24
C PHE A 86 9.35 -6.31 7.81
N GLY A 87 10.47 -5.68 8.20
CA GLY A 87 11.61 -6.39 8.79
C GLY A 87 12.47 -7.17 7.80
N GLY A 88 12.32 -6.93 6.49
CA GLY A 88 13.19 -7.53 5.46
C GLY A 88 12.88 -8.99 5.14
N LEU A 89 11.72 -9.51 5.54
CA LEU A 89 11.34 -10.91 5.29
C LEU A 89 11.02 -11.22 3.82
N GLY A 90 10.83 -10.18 2.99
CA GLY A 90 10.62 -10.34 1.56
C GLY A 90 9.22 -10.83 1.15
N PHE A 91 8.23 -10.71 2.03
CA PHE A 91 6.81 -11.00 1.73
C PHE A 91 5.89 -9.91 2.29
N VAL A 92 4.66 -9.86 1.78
CA VAL A 92 3.62 -8.94 2.22
C VAL A 92 2.87 -9.52 3.43
N PRO A 93 2.80 -8.83 4.58
CA PRO A 93 2.09 -9.31 5.76
C PRO A 93 0.57 -9.21 5.61
N ASP A 94 -0.17 -9.92 6.47
CA ASP A 94 -1.62 -9.80 6.57
C ASP A 94 -2.08 -8.47 7.23
N ILE A 95 -3.40 -8.23 7.23
CA ILE A 95 -3.98 -6.97 7.71
C ILE A 95 -3.68 -6.71 9.20
N PRO A 96 -3.85 -7.68 10.12
CA PRO A 96 -3.52 -7.44 11.53
C PRO A 96 -2.08 -6.97 11.75
N LEU A 97 -1.12 -7.51 10.99
CA LEU A 97 0.26 -7.06 11.13
C LEU A 97 0.55 -5.75 10.41
N LEU A 98 -0.14 -5.44 9.31
CA LEU A 98 -0.11 -4.09 8.73
C LEU A 98 -0.63 -3.04 9.72
N GLN A 99 -1.67 -3.36 10.49
CA GLN A 99 -2.19 -2.48 11.54
C GLN A 99 -1.12 -2.20 12.60
N ILE A 100 -0.43 -3.24 13.09
CA ILE A 100 0.66 -3.06 14.07
C ILE A 100 1.81 -2.25 13.46
N TRP A 101 2.19 -2.51 12.21
CA TRP A 101 3.23 -1.72 11.55
C TRP A 101 2.86 -0.24 11.40
N LEU A 102 1.58 0.07 11.17
CA LEU A 102 1.10 1.45 11.15
C LEU A 102 1.15 2.09 12.53
N GLU A 103 0.76 1.38 13.60
CA GLU A 103 0.90 1.88 14.97
C GLU A 103 2.36 2.14 15.34
N VAL A 104 3.28 1.25 14.94
CA VAL A 104 4.73 1.46 15.10
C VAL A 104 5.21 2.69 14.32
N ALA A 105 4.64 2.97 13.13
CA ALA A 105 4.94 4.19 12.40
C ALA A 105 4.48 5.44 13.18
N TRP A 106 3.29 5.40 13.78
CA TRP A 106 2.79 6.48 14.62
C TRP A 106 3.63 6.69 15.88
N GLU A 107 4.06 5.62 16.55
CA GLU A 107 4.98 5.67 17.70
C GLU A 107 6.32 6.35 17.33
N LYS A 108 6.77 6.20 16.09
CA LYS A 108 7.96 6.86 15.55
C LYS A 108 7.72 8.31 15.12
N GLY A 109 6.51 8.84 15.30
CA GLY A 109 6.15 10.23 14.98
C GLY A 109 5.72 10.47 13.54
N PHE A 110 5.47 9.43 12.74
CA PHE A 110 4.89 9.60 11.41
C PHE A 110 3.39 9.90 11.52
N ASP A 111 2.91 10.89 10.78
CA ASP A 111 1.48 11.21 10.64
C ASP A 111 0.69 11.33 11.97
N ALA A 112 1.21 12.14 12.90
CA ALA A 112 0.55 12.42 14.17
C ALA A 112 -0.93 12.86 14.02
N PRO A 113 -1.32 13.70 13.03
CA PRO A 113 -2.73 14.02 12.80
C PRO A 113 -3.57 12.80 12.41
N GLY A 114 -3.12 11.96 11.48
CA GLY A 114 -3.82 10.73 11.10
C GLY A 114 -3.92 9.74 12.25
N ALA A 115 -2.86 9.61 13.06
CA ALA A 115 -2.88 8.81 14.28
C ALA A 115 -3.95 9.29 15.26
N ALA A 116 -4.02 10.59 15.53
CA ALA A 116 -5.02 11.18 16.43
C ALA A 116 -6.46 11.01 15.91
N GLN A 117 -6.67 11.11 14.59
CA GLN A 117 -7.98 10.86 13.97
C GLN A 117 -8.46 9.41 14.14
N LEU A 118 -7.53 8.47 14.33
CA LEU A 118 -7.79 7.06 14.52
C LEU A 118 -7.50 6.60 15.96
N ASP A 119 -7.56 7.51 16.94
CA ASP A 119 -7.36 7.24 18.37
C ASP A 119 -6.03 6.52 18.70
N HIS A 120 -5.02 6.65 17.83
CA HIS A 120 -3.73 5.96 17.90
C HIS A 120 -3.82 4.41 17.92
N VAL A 121 -4.98 3.84 17.60
CA VAL A 121 -5.22 2.40 17.64
C VAL A 121 -6.02 1.95 16.42
N VAL A 122 -5.43 1.04 15.66
CA VAL A 122 -6.05 0.35 14.52
C VAL A 122 -5.99 -1.16 14.64
N TYR A 123 -5.04 -1.72 15.40
CA TYR A 123 -4.90 -3.15 15.60
C TYR A 123 -6.16 -3.74 16.23
N GLY A 124 -6.67 -4.82 15.62
CA GLY A 124 -7.89 -5.49 16.05
C GLY A 124 -9.17 -4.70 15.76
N SER A 125 -9.08 -3.56 15.07
CA SER A 125 -10.23 -2.75 14.66
C SER A 125 -10.60 -2.98 13.19
N LYS A 126 -11.79 -2.51 12.81
CA LYS A 126 -12.24 -2.42 11.41
C LYS A 126 -12.14 -1.00 10.85
N LYS A 127 -11.20 -0.20 11.35
CA LYS A 127 -11.02 1.19 10.94
C LYS A 127 -10.59 1.28 9.48
N TRP A 128 -11.23 2.19 8.77
CA TRP A 128 -10.85 2.55 7.41
C TRP A 128 -9.56 3.37 7.46
N ILE A 129 -8.71 3.16 6.48
CA ILE A 129 -7.50 3.95 6.26
C ILE A 129 -7.48 4.47 4.83
N GLY A 130 -6.70 5.52 4.61
CA GLY A 130 -6.53 6.15 3.32
C GLY A 130 -5.07 6.30 2.91
N THR A 131 -4.86 7.25 2.00
CA THR A 131 -3.57 7.52 1.39
C THR A 131 -2.54 8.06 2.39
N THR A 132 -2.98 8.76 3.44
CA THR A 132 -2.12 9.30 4.52
C THR A 132 -1.47 8.19 5.33
N GLU A 133 -2.25 7.21 5.79
CA GLU A 133 -1.74 6.06 6.55
C GLU A 133 -0.82 5.19 5.70
N CYS A 134 -1.15 4.96 4.42
CA CYS A 134 -0.27 4.28 3.48
C CYS A 134 1.08 5.00 3.34
N ALA A 135 1.06 6.33 3.18
CA ALA A 135 2.28 7.12 3.08
C ALA A 135 3.09 7.11 4.40
N ALA A 136 2.42 7.21 5.55
CA ALA A 136 3.05 7.14 6.87
C ALA A 136 3.77 5.81 7.07
N LEU A 137 3.10 4.70 6.75
CA LEU A 137 3.64 3.36 6.82
C LEU A 137 4.91 3.23 5.96
N LEU A 138 4.84 3.56 4.67
CA LEU A 138 5.99 3.46 3.76
C LEU A 138 7.16 4.35 4.18
N ARG A 139 6.89 5.58 4.62
CA ARG A 139 7.90 6.52 5.11
C ARG A 139 8.60 6.03 6.37
N SER A 140 7.90 5.29 7.24
CA SER A 140 8.50 4.69 8.44
C SER A 140 9.56 3.64 8.14
N PHE A 141 9.52 3.06 6.93
CA PHE A 141 10.54 2.16 6.37
C PHE A 141 11.55 2.90 5.49
N THR A 142 11.69 4.22 5.63
CA THR A 142 12.63 5.06 4.86
C THR A 142 12.34 5.13 3.36
N LEU A 143 11.15 4.68 2.91
CA LEU A 143 10.74 4.82 1.52
C LEU A 143 10.17 6.20 1.24
N ARG A 144 10.52 6.76 0.08
CA ARG A 144 9.91 8.00 -0.39
C ARG A 144 8.48 7.73 -0.86
N ALA A 145 7.51 8.33 -0.16
CA ALA A 145 6.11 8.38 -0.57
C ALA A 145 5.61 9.83 -0.54
N ARG A 146 4.75 10.20 -1.49
CA ARG A 146 4.11 11.53 -1.56
C ARG A 146 2.62 11.34 -1.78
N VAL A 147 1.83 11.98 -0.92
CA VAL A 147 0.40 12.13 -1.12
C VAL A 147 0.20 13.31 -2.07
N VAL A 148 -0.60 13.11 -3.12
CA VAL A 148 -1.02 14.17 -4.03
C VAL A 148 -2.54 14.25 -3.91
N ASP A 149 -3.03 15.43 -3.58
CA ASP A 149 -4.45 15.72 -3.48
C ASP A 149 -4.92 16.40 -4.76
N PHE A 150 -5.99 15.87 -5.35
CA PHE A 150 -6.63 16.42 -6.53
C PHE A 150 -7.90 17.13 -6.08
N GLY A 151 -7.78 18.43 -5.81
CA GLY A 151 -8.89 19.28 -5.39
C GLY A 151 -9.98 19.40 -6.45
N SER A 152 -11.09 20.07 -6.10
CA SER A 152 -12.20 20.28 -7.04
C SER A 152 -11.73 20.98 -8.33
N CYS A 153 -12.31 20.57 -9.47
CA CYS A 153 -11.98 21.05 -10.82
C CYS A 153 -11.80 22.59 -10.93
N SER A 154 -12.57 23.36 -10.15
CA SER A 154 -12.49 24.82 -10.05
C SER A 154 -11.12 25.38 -9.62
N TYR A 155 -10.31 24.62 -8.87
CA TYR A 155 -8.95 25.05 -8.47
C TYR A 155 -7.92 24.83 -9.58
N LEU A 156 -8.13 23.84 -10.46
CA LEU A 156 -7.19 23.53 -11.53
C LEU A 156 -7.24 24.59 -12.65
N GLU A 157 -8.43 25.08 -13.02
CA GLU A 157 -8.58 26.17 -14.00
C GLU A 157 -7.88 27.46 -13.54
N TYR A 158 -7.95 27.80 -12.25
CA TYR A 158 -7.29 28.98 -11.70
C TYR A 158 -5.76 28.91 -11.80
N PHE A 159 -5.19 27.73 -11.56
CA PHE A 159 -3.74 27.49 -11.66
C PHE A 159 -3.21 27.52 -13.10
N PHE A 160 -3.99 27.03 -14.07
CA PHE A 160 -3.57 27.03 -15.48
C PHE A 160 -3.76 28.38 -16.19
N HIS A 161 -4.72 29.23 -15.78
CA HIS A 161 -4.95 30.52 -16.44
C HIS A 161 -4.09 31.71 -15.95
N HIS A 162 -3.45 31.62 -14.79
CA HIS A 162 -2.77 32.78 -14.18
C HIS A 162 -1.24 32.64 -14.02
N ARG A 163 -0.62 31.59 -14.57
CA ARG A 163 0.85 31.42 -14.59
C ARG A 163 1.39 30.74 -15.86
N VAL A 164 1.16 31.37 -17.00
CA VAL A 164 2.01 31.23 -18.20
C VAL A 164 2.51 32.61 -18.57
#